data_AF-A0A3N5GP07-F1
#
_entry.id   AF-A0A3N5GP07-F1
#
_cell.length_a   1.000
_cell.length_b   1.000
_cell.length_c   1.000
_cell.angle_alpha   90.00
_cell.angle_beta   90.00
_cell.angle_gamma   90.00
#
_symmetry.space_group_name_H-M   'P 1'
#
loop_
_entity.id
_entity.type
_entity.pdbx_description
1 polymer ?
#
loop_
_entity_poly.entity_id
_entity_poly.type
_entity_poly.pdbx_seq_one_letter_code
_entity_poly.pdbx_strand_id
1 'polypeptide(L)'
;MKRAAVFVLFLGCVVPAFGQPREAGVTAASRMLGDGTRSLLFHIREATGPAIDEVRIDLARGAVDGAVALGIPAGWKSQREGSALRLSGNAATLPIRLRIALFDARDPGSIRVRLRVAGRNVWEGQITPLPLPTLTTEAIPAGFVQIPSVVSPGGEIEFQVLDPKRTPPDGQWLVAGVAATPAGENRLRVQLPSDLLPGSPLRVTYFDAWGERILDALAPRDVVVTPPTNPAQQNTPRITGCAQYGFRGQGLCVCGNFPESSRAGLTIDGQTASVLSASQHVIHVRIPESLAPGPHVIAGHPAAGFSGDDRASMRALVLQASIDSKALMRGESTTMRLAIDGAAEPLVLAVTNRTPGIISIPGGNYQEIELPPDVNRPVDRRVDARSPGNFTIDTDLTLPPC
;
A
#
# COMPACT_ATOMS: atom_id res chain seq x y z
N MET A 1 -27.38 14.97 -81.11
CA MET A 1 -28.26 14.49 -80.03
C MET A 1 -27.77 15.04 -78.70
N LYS A 2 -28.43 16.07 -78.15
CA LYS A 2 -28.09 16.68 -76.85
C LYS A 2 -28.96 16.03 -75.77
N ARG A 3 -28.35 15.37 -74.79
CA ARG A 3 -29.03 14.87 -73.58
C ARG A 3 -28.93 15.94 -72.50
N ALA A 4 -30.07 16.42 -72.02
CA ALA A 4 -30.17 17.27 -70.84
C ALA A 4 -30.11 16.38 -69.58
N ALA A 5 -29.23 16.70 -68.65
CA ALA A 5 -29.19 16.10 -67.32
C ALA A 5 -30.04 16.94 -66.36
N VAL A 6 -31.06 16.32 -65.76
CA VAL A 6 -31.87 16.91 -64.70
C VAL A 6 -31.22 16.57 -63.36
N PHE A 7 -30.78 17.58 -62.62
CA PHE A 7 -30.34 17.42 -61.24
C PHE A 7 -31.54 17.60 -60.31
N VAL A 8 -31.87 16.56 -59.54
CA VAL A 8 -32.84 16.62 -58.46
C VAL A 8 -32.07 16.85 -57.16
N LEU A 9 -32.22 18.03 -56.57
CA LEU A 9 -31.62 18.41 -55.30
C LEU A 9 -32.55 17.96 -54.14
N PHE A 10 -32.17 16.91 -53.42
CA PHE A 10 -32.85 16.52 -52.18
C PHE A 10 -32.28 17.32 -51.00
N LEU A 11 -33.04 18.29 -50.50
CA LEU A 11 -32.77 18.91 -49.18
C LEU A 11 -33.17 17.90 -48.08
N GLY A 12 -32.20 17.11 -47.62
CA GLY A 12 -32.36 16.29 -46.43
C GLY A 12 -32.28 17.16 -45.18
N CYS A 13 -33.39 17.29 -44.44
CA CYS A 13 -33.36 17.79 -43.06
C CYS A 13 -32.58 16.79 -42.19
N VAL A 14 -31.33 17.13 -41.83
CA VAL A 14 -30.57 16.40 -40.82
C VAL A 14 -31.15 16.78 -39.45
N VAL A 15 -32.01 15.91 -38.92
CA VAL A 15 -32.40 15.96 -37.50
C VAL A 15 -31.17 15.53 -36.70
N PRO A 16 -30.61 16.36 -35.80
CA PRO A 16 -29.51 15.92 -34.96
C PRO A 16 -30.00 14.76 -34.10
N ALA A 17 -29.36 13.59 -34.27
CA ALA A 17 -29.62 12.42 -33.44
C ALA A 17 -29.47 12.83 -31.97
N PHE A 18 -30.54 12.66 -31.20
CA PHE A 18 -30.52 12.79 -29.74
C PHE A 18 -29.39 11.90 -29.23
N GLY A 19 -28.32 12.56 -28.75
CA GLY A 19 -27.11 11.90 -28.31
C GLY A 19 -27.40 10.86 -27.24
N GLN A 20 -26.68 9.73 -27.32
CA GLN A 20 -26.65 8.76 -26.23
C GLN A 20 -26.44 9.50 -24.89
N PRO A 21 -27.14 9.09 -23.82
CA PRO A 21 -26.95 9.69 -22.50
C PRO A 21 -25.46 9.60 -22.16
N ARG A 22 -24.80 10.75 -22.11
CA ARG A 22 -23.41 10.83 -21.65
C ARG A 22 -23.36 10.17 -20.28
N GLU A 23 -22.48 9.16 -20.14
CA GLU A 23 -22.22 8.57 -18.83
C GLU A 23 -22.01 9.68 -17.80
N ALA A 24 -22.64 9.53 -16.64
CA ALA A 24 -22.58 10.54 -15.61
C ALA A 24 -21.11 10.77 -15.22
N GLY A 25 -20.58 11.94 -15.56
CA GLY A 25 -19.22 12.34 -15.17
C GLY A 25 -19.06 12.58 -13.68
N VAL A 26 -20.05 12.22 -12.85
CA VAL A 26 -20.04 12.35 -11.40
C VAL A 26 -20.38 11.00 -10.79
N THR A 27 -19.47 10.48 -9.98
CA THR A 27 -19.74 9.32 -9.12
C THR A 27 -19.69 9.74 -7.65
N ALA A 28 -20.46 9.06 -6.82
CA ALA A 28 -20.45 9.23 -5.38
C ALA A 28 -20.33 7.87 -4.69
N ALA A 29 -19.57 7.83 -3.61
CA ALA A 29 -19.46 6.70 -2.72
C ALA A 29 -19.65 7.17 -1.26
N SER A 30 -20.05 6.25 -0.40
CA SER A 30 -20.18 6.51 1.03
C SER A 30 -19.43 5.47 1.83
N ARG A 31 -18.70 5.90 2.85
CA ARG A 31 -17.83 5.05 3.66
C ARG A 31 -18.01 5.40 5.13
N MET A 32 -18.20 4.39 5.97
CA MET A 32 -18.17 4.56 7.42
C MET A 32 -16.73 4.58 7.90
N LEU A 33 -16.42 5.43 8.88
CA LEU A 33 -15.15 5.44 9.60
C LEU A 33 -15.32 4.69 10.93
N GLY A 34 -14.20 4.25 11.51
CA GLY A 34 -14.20 3.51 12.78
C GLY A 34 -14.79 4.28 13.98
N ASP A 35 -14.88 5.62 13.91
CA ASP A 35 -15.48 6.48 14.93
C ASP A 35 -17.00 6.67 14.76
N GLY A 36 -17.61 6.05 13.75
CA GLY A 36 -19.02 6.18 13.41
C GLY A 36 -19.34 7.35 12.46
N THR A 37 -18.38 8.22 12.15
CA THR A 37 -18.54 9.28 11.15
C THR A 37 -18.67 8.67 9.75
N ARG A 38 -19.45 9.30 8.88
CA ARG A 38 -19.61 8.87 7.48
C ARG A 38 -18.96 9.86 6.52
N SER A 39 -18.09 9.39 5.65
CA SER A 39 -17.58 10.16 4.51
C SER A 39 -18.47 9.96 3.29
N LEU A 40 -18.85 11.06 2.64
CA LEU A 40 -19.31 11.11 1.25
C LEU A 40 -18.14 11.48 0.36
N LEU A 41 -17.84 10.63 -0.61
CA LEU A 41 -16.71 10.73 -1.53
C LEU A 41 -17.25 10.98 -2.93
N PHE A 42 -16.90 12.11 -3.54
CA PHE A 42 -17.29 12.42 -4.91
C PHE A 42 -16.09 12.39 -5.83
N HIS A 43 -16.30 11.90 -7.05
CA HIS A 43 -15.33 11.98 -8.14
C HIS A 43 -16.03 12.55 -9.38
N ILE A 44 -15.60 13.75 -9.77
CA ILE A 44 -16.09 14.47 -10.94
C ILE A 44 -15.02 14.37 -12.04
N ARG A 45 -15.39 13.85 -13.21
CA ARG A 45 -14.53 13.54 -14.35
C ARG A 45 -14.83 14.46 -15.55
N GLU A 46 -13.89 14.53 -16.50
CA GLU A 46 -13.89 15.44 -17.67
C GLU A 46 -15.16 15.48 -18.52
N ALA A 47 -16.04 14.47 -18.44
CA ALA A 47 -17.31 14.45 -19.15
C ALA A 47 -18.24 15.65 -18.83
N THR A 48 -17.93 16.44 -17.79
CA THR A 48 -18.72 17.61 -17.34
C THR A 48 -18.24 18.98 -17.84
N GLY A 49 -17.15 19.05 -18.63
CA GLY A 49 -16.55 20.31 -19.14
C GLY A 49 -15.11 20.52 -18.68
N PRO A 50 -14.38 21.57 -19.09
CA PRO A 50 -12.95 21.71 -18.79
C PRO A 50 -12.62 22.16 -17.35
N ALA A 51 -13.55 22.84 -16.68
CA ALA A 51 -13.38 23.30 -15.31
C ALA A 51 -14.74 23.45 -14.61
N ILE A 52 -14.76 23.34 -13.29
CA ILE A 52 -15.93 23.55 -12.43
C ILE A 52 -15.58 24.62 -11.39
N ASP A 53 -16.46 25.57 -11.10
CA ASP A 53 -16.25 26.59 -10.06
C ASP A 53 -17.22 26.48 -8.88
N GLU A 54 -18.28 25.67 -9.02
CA GLU A 54 -19.23 25.39 -7.96
C GLU A 54 -19.84 23.98 -8.06
N VAL A 55 -19.98 23.33 -6.90
CA VAL A 55 -20.68 22.07 -6.69
C VAL A 55 -21.70 22.25 -5.59
N ARG A 56 -22.97 21.98 -5.89
CA ARG A 56 -24.07 22.02 -4.92
C ARG A 56 -24.62 20.62 -4.69
N ILE A 57 -24.71 20.23 -3.43
CA ILE A 57 -25.12 18.89 -3.01
C ILE A 57 -26.32 19.05 -2.07
N ASP A 58 -27.51 18.70 -2.55
CA ASP A 58 -28.72 18.66 -1.73
C ASP A 58 -28.74 17.32 -0.97
N LEU A 59 -28.69 17.41 0.36
CA LEU A 59 -28.68 16.29 1.30
C LEU A 59 -30.07 16.11 1.94
N ALA A 60 -30.32 14.94 2.53
CA ALA A 60 -31.51 14.71 3.34
C ALA A 60 -31.61 15.73 4.50
N ARG A 61 -32.84 16.06 4.91
CA ARG A 61 -33.09 17.04 5.98
C ARG A 61 -32.34 16.64 7.26
N GLY A 62 -31.59 17.58 7.85
CA GLY A 62 -30.76 17.37 9.03
C GLY A 62 -29.34 16.86 8.76
N ALA A 63 -29.08 16.17 7.63
CA ALA A 63 -27.74 15.68 7.31
C ALA A 63 -26.76 16.83 6.97
N VAL A 64 -27.27 17.91 6.38
CA VAL A 64 -26.47 19.11 6.05
C VAL A 64 -25.93 19.83 7.29
N ASP A 65 -26.62 19.74 8.43
CA ASP A 65 -26.23 20.41 9.67
C ASP A 65 -24.97 19.77 10.28
N GLY A 66 -24.79 18.47 10.06
CA GLY A 66 -23.58 17.72 10.39
C GLY A 66 -22.56 17.62 9.25
N ALA A 67 -22.81 18.24 8.09
CA ALA A 67 -21.94 18.13 6.93
C ALA A 67 -20.74 19.09 7.02
N VAL A 68 -19.53 18.56 6.87
CA VAL A 68 -18.27 19.31 6.88
C VAL A 68 -17.43 18.91 5.66
N ALA A 69 -17.05 19.90 4.85
CA ALA A 69 -16.14 19.69 3.73
C ALA A 69 -14.72 19.48 4.25
N LEU A 70 -14.15 18.29 4.03
CA LEU A 70 -12.80 17.92 4.47
C LEU A 70 -11.78 17.91 3.33
N GLY A 71 -12.21 17.56 2.12
CA GLY A 71 -11.37 17.56 0.92
C GLY A 71 -12.08 18.31 -0.19
N ILE A 72 -11.65 19.52 -0.49
CA ILE A 72 -12.16 20.34 -1.60
C ILE A 72 -10.98 21.06 -2.27
N PRO A 73 -11.10 21.49 -3.54
CA PRO A 73 -10.03 22.21 -4.23
C PRO A 73 -9.53 23.42 -3.44
N ALA A 74 -8.23 23.71 -3.56
CA ALA A 74 -7.62 24.84 -2.84
C ALA A 74 -8.35 26.16 -3.16
N GLY A 75 -8.64 26.93 -2.12
CA GLY A 75 -9.35 28.22 -2.23
C GLY A 75 -10.88 28.10 -2.34
N TRP A 76 -11.44 26.90 -2.45
CA TRP A 76 -12.89 26.72 -2.37
C TRP A 76 -13.39 26.93 -0.94
N LYS A 77 -14.61 27.42 -0.83
CA LYS A 77 -15.34 27.61 0.42
C LYS A 77 -16.54 26.67 0.48
N SER A 78 -16.93 26.32 1.70
CA SER A 78 -18.13 25.55 1.97
C SER A 78 -19.16 26.45 2.65
N GLN A 79 -20.38 26.48 2.11
CA GLN A 79 -21.52 27.22 2.65
C GLN A 79 -22.76 26.34 2.69
N ARG A 80 -23.54 26.44 3.77
CA ARG A 80 -24.82 25.75 3.91
C ARG A 80 -25.95 26.65 3.42
N GLU A 81 -26.83 26.12 2.57
CA GLU A 81 -27.98 26.82 2.00
C GLU A 81 -29.23 25.93 2.11
N GLY A 82 -29.97 26.05 3.23
CA GLY A 82 -31.11 25.18 3.50
C GLY A 82 -30.67 23.72 3.63
N SER A 83 -31.19 22.82 2.79
CA SER A 83 -30.78 21.41 2.73
C SER A 83 -29.53 21.15 1.87
N ALA A 84 -28.93 22.20 1.30
CA ALA A 84 -27.82 22.08 0.36
C ALA A 84 -26.48 22.46 0.99
N LEU A 85 -25.45 21.68 0.68
CA LEU A 85 -24.06 22.08 0.85
C LEU A 85 -23.55 22.65 -0.48
N ARG A 86 -23.16 23.92 -0.49
CA ARG A 86 -22.55 24.60 -1.62
C ARG A 86 -21.05 24.68 -1.43
N LEU A 87 -20.30 24.18 -2.40
CA LEU A 87 -18.85 24.23 -2.47
C LEU A 87 -18.48 25.09 -3.66
N SER A 88 -17.74 26.19 -3.48
CA SER A 88 -17.46 27.12 -4.58
C SER A 88 -16.13 27.86 -4.41
N GLY A 89 -15.47 28.20 -5.51
CA GLY A 89 -14.22 28.96 -5.53
C GLY A 89 -13.75 29.30 -6.93
N ASN A 90 -12.44 29.43 -7.13
CA ASN A 90 -11.88 29.56 -8.47
C ASN A 90 -12.13 28.28 -9.28
N ALA A 91 -12.24 28.42 -10.61
CA ALA A 91 -12.43 27.29 -11.51
C ALA A 91 -11.31 26.25 -11.32
N ALA A 92 -11.70 25.04 -10.92
CA ALA A 92 -10.81 23.91 -10.71
C ALA A 92 -10.82 23.00 -11.94
N THR A 93 -9.62 22.56 -12.34
CA THR A 93 -9.45 21.58 -13.43
C THR A 93 -9.86 20.19 -12.97
N LEU A 94 -10.45 19.41 -13.88
CA LEU A 94 -10.85 18.04 -13.62
C LEU A 94 -9.63 17.08 -13.72
N PRO A 95 -9.68 15.90 -13.07
CA PRO A 95 -10.74 15.43 -12.18
C PRO A 95 -10.76 16.15 -10.83
N ILE A 96 -11.95 16.36 -10.28
CA ILE A 96 -12.14 16.90 -8.92
C ILE A 96 -12.57 15.77 -7.99
N ARG A 97 -11.88 15.64 -6.86
CA ARG A 97 -12.27 14.75 -5.76
C ARG A 97 -12.76 15.59 -4.59
N LEU A 98 -13.93 15.24 -4.06
CA LEU A 98 -14.50 15.91 -2.90
C LEU A 98 -14.71 14.91 -1.77
N ARG A 99 -14.47 15.34 -0.54
CA ARG A 99 -14.77 14.58 0.67
C ARG A 99 -15.59 15.44 1.63
N ILE A 100 -16.75 14.92 2.02
CA ILE A 100 -17.65 15.55 2.99
C ILE A 100 -17.89 14.57 4.13
N ALA A 101 -17.54 14.94 5.35
CA ALA A 101 -17.90 14.18 6.55
C ALA A 101 -19.32 14.53 6.99
N LEU A 102 -20.05 13.53 7.46
CA LEU A 102 -21.37 13.64 8.05
C LEU A 102 -21.30 13.06 9.47
N PHE A 103 -21.39 13.91 10.50
CA PHE A 103 -21.13 13.52 11.90
C PHE A 103 -22.30 12.87 12.65
N ASP A 104 -23.53 12.98 12.13
CA ASP A 104 -24.73 12.40 12.77
C ASP A 104 -25.72 11.79 11.76
N ALA A 105 -25.29 11.64 10.51
CA ALA A 105 -26.18 11.23 9.44
C ALA A 105 -26.29 9.70 9.38
N ARG A 106 -27.54 9.22 9.42
CA ARG A 106 -27.92 7.93 8.85
C ARG A 106 -27.52 7.90 7.36
N ASP A 107 -27.67 6.75 6.72
CA ASP A 107 -27.42 6.59 5.29
C ASP A 107 -27.91 7.83 4.50
N PRO A 108 -27.04 8.50 3.72
CA PRO A 108 -27.38 9.69 2.97
C PRO A 108 -28.51 9.47 1.96
N GLY A 109 -28.81 8.22 1.59
CA GLY A 109 -29.81 7.89 0.59
C GLY A 109 -29.45 8.48 -0.77
N SER A 110 -30.46 8.86 -1.56
CA SER A 110 -30.21 9.59 -2.80
C SER A 110 -29.93 11.06 -2.54
N ILE A 111 -28.87 11.57 -3.15
CA ILE A 111 -28.44 12.97 -3.09
C ILE A 111 -28.61 13.62 -4.47
N ARG A 112 -28.97 14.90 -4.51
CA ARG A 112 -29.01 15.65 -5.77
C ARG A 112 -27.76 16.51 -5.86
N VAL A 113 -27.05 16.42 -6.98
CA VAL A 113 -25.79 17.12 -7.22
C VAL A 113 -25.96 18.03 -8.44
N ARG A 114 -25.48 19.26 -8.34
CA ARG A 114 -25.46 20.27 -9.41
C ARG A 114 -24.05 20.81 -9.56
N LEU A 115 -23.56 20.84 -10.80
CA LEU A 115 -22.26 21.42 -11.16
C LEU A 115 -22.47 22.70 -11.94
N ARG A 116 -21.66 23.72 -11.63
CA ARG A 116 -21.70 25.01 -12.31
C ARG A 116 -20.32 25.46 -12.79
N VAL A 117 -20.37 26.30 -13.84
CA VAL A 117 -19.23 27.00 -14.43
C VAL A 117 -19.67 28.41 -14.78
N ALA A 118 -18.97 29.42 -14.27
CA ALA A 118 -19.29 30.83 -14.49
C ALA A 118 -20.77 31.14 -14.22
N GLY A 119 -21.32 30.54 -13.16
CA GLY A 119 -22.72 30.70 -12.76
C GLY A 119 -23.75 29.95 -13.62
N ARG A 120 -23.36 29.17 -14.64
CA ARG A 120 -24.28 28.35 -15.46
C ARG A 120 -24.27 26.91 -14.99
N ASN A 121 -25.44 26.28 -14.90
CA ASN A 121 -25.53 24.83 -14.63
C ASN A 121 -25.04 24.06 -15.85
N VAL A 122 -24.01 23.24 -15.65
CA VAL A 122 -23.45 22.37 -16.72
C VAL A 122 -23.87 20.92 -16.57
N TRP A 123 -24.25 20.52 -15.35
CA TRP A 123 -24.74 19.16 -15.07
C TRP A 123 -25.60 19.16 -13.80
N GLU A 124 -26.64 18.33 -13.80
CA GLU A 124 -27.50 18.06 -12.66
C GLU A 124 -27.93 16.59 -12.67
N GLY A 125 -27.91 15.95 -11.51
CA GLY A 125 -28.31 14.56 -11.39
C GLY A 125 -28.62 14.15 -9.96
N GLN A 126 -29.40 13.08 -9.82
CA GLN A 126 -29.64 12.39 -8.56
C GLN A 126 -28.77 11.14 -8.52
N ILE A 127 -27.95 11.00 -7.49
CA ILE A 127 -27.00 9.90 -7.31
C ILE A 127 -27.30 9.20 -5.99
N THR A 128 -27.28 7.88 -5.98
CA THR A 128 -27.23 7.10 -4.75
C THR A 128 -25.77 6.69 -4.51
N PRO A 129 -25.11 7.17 -3.43
CA PRO A 129 -23.71 6.85 -3.19
C PRO A 129 -23.50 5.34 -3.03
N LEU A 130 -22.48 4.80 -3.70
CA LEU A 130 -22.10 3.39 -3.53
C LEU A 130 -21.54 3.16 -2.10
N PRO A 131 -22.10 2.24 -1.31
CA PRO A 131 -21.53 1.91 -0.01
C PRO A 131 -20.17 1.22 -0.17
N LEU A 132 -19.17 1.73 0.53
CA LEU A 132 -17.84 1.14 0.65
C LEU A 132 -17.69 0.43 2.00
N PRO A 133 -16.77 -0.55 2.10
CA PRO A 133 -16.41 -1.14 3.39
C PRO A 133 -16.01 -0.07 4.39
N THR A 134 -16.33 -0.30 5.66
CA THR A 134 -15.89 0.55 6.77
C THR A 134 -14.38 0.70 6.75
N LEU A 135 -13.90 1.94 6.84
CA LEU A 135 -12.48 2.23 6.89
C LEU A 135 -11.97 2.17 8.32
N THR A 136 -11.02 1.29 8.53
CA THR A 136 -10.18 1.21 9.72
C THR A 136 -8.80 1.73 9.38
N THR A 137 -8.28 2.67 10.18
CA THR A 137 -6.88 3.08 10.06
C THR A 137 -6.01 1.98 10.66
N GLU A 138 -5.08 1.48 9.86
CA GLU A 138 -4.12 0.48 10.30
C GLU A 138 -3.00 1.13 11.11
N ALA A 139 -2.61 0.45 12.20
CA ALA A 139 -1.58 0.90 13.11
C ALA A 139 -0.24 0.15 12.93
N ILE A 140 -0.16 -0.72 11.91
CA ILE A 140 1.01 -1.56 11.62
C ILE A 140 1.33 -1.41 10.13
N PRO A 141 2.58 -1.05 9.75
CA PRO A 141 2.95 -0.84 8.35
C PRO A 141 3.34 -2.14 7.64
N ALA A 142 3.53 -3.24 8.38
CA ALA A 142 3.81 -4.55 7.82
C ALA A 142 2.71 -4.98 6.84
N GLY A 143 3.12 -5.50 5.67
CA GLY A 143 2.21 -5.85 4.57
C GLY A 143 1.78 -4.68 3.68
N PHE A 144 2.02 -3.43 4.10
CA PHE A 144 1.75 -2.25 3.28
C PHE A 144 2.98 -1.72 2.58
N VAL A 145 4.11 -1.70 3.29
CA VAL A 145 5.36 -1.08 2.81
C VAL A 145 6.59 -1.78 3.39
N GLN A 146 7.64 -1.90 2.59
CA GLN A 146 8.97 -2.34 3.02
C GLN A 146 9.88 -1.13 3.20
N ILE A 147 10.23 -0.79 4.44
CA ILE A 147 11.16 0.30 4.78
C ILE A 147 12.53 -0.31 5.11
N PRO A 148 13.66 0.36 4.79
CA PRO A 148 14.98 -0.10 5.23
C PRO A 148 15.11 -0.08 6.76
N SER A 149 15.74 -1.08 7.36
CA SER A 149 15.85 -1.22 8.82
C SER A 149 16.82 -0.22 9.46
N VAL A 150 17.64 0.47 8.67
CA VAL A 150 18.51 1.54 9.18
C VAL A 150 18.35 2.77 8.32
N VAL A 151 18.07 3.92 8.94
CA VAL A 151 17.92 5.21 8.25
C VAL A 151 18.69 6.31 8.97
N SER A 152 19.07 7.36 8.25
CA SER A 152 19.79 8.51 8.83
C SER A 152 18.99 9.81 8.64
N PRO A 153 19.05 10.75 9.61
CA PRO A 153 18.56 12.11 9.43
C PRO A 153 19.18 12.75 8.18
N GLY A 154 18.36 13.41 7.37
CA GLY A 154 18.81 14.03 6.13
C GLY A 154 19.26 13.03 5.05
N GLY A 155 19.06 11.72 5.25
CA GLY A 155 19.31 10.71 4.23
C GLY A 155 18.11 10.52 3.30
N GLU A 156 18.36 10.22 2.03
CA GLU A 156 17.33 9.72 1.11
C GLU A 156 17.17 8.21 1.30
N ILE A 157 15.93 7.76 1.43
CA ILE A 157 15.57 6.35 1.43
C ILE A 157 14.62 6.03 0.27
N GLU A 158 14.66 4.78 -0.17
CA GLU A 158 13.69 4.20 -1.10
C GLU A 158 12.97 3.04 -0.44
N PHE A 159 11.69 2.86 -0.77
CA PHE A 159 10.85 1.81 -0.20
C PHE A 159 9.84 1.29 -1.23
N GLN A 160 9.42 0.03 -1.06
CA GLN A 160 8.43 -0.62 -1.92
C GLN A 160 7.06 -0.65 -1.25
N VAL A 161 6.03 -0.31 -2.02
CA VAL A 161 4.63 -0.52 -1.66
C VAL A 161 4.28 -2.00 -1.90
N LEU A 162 3.82 -2.68 -0.86
CA LEU A 162 3.54 -4.12 -0.87
C LEU A 162 2.07 -4.44 -1.18
N ASP A 163 1.14 -3.54 -0.85
CA ASP A 163 -0.29 -3.71 -1.11
C ASP A 163 -0.89 -2.51 -1.87
N PRO A 164 -0.61 -2.38 -3.18
CA PRO A 164 -1.16 -1.29 -3.99
C PRO A 164 -2.69 -1.34 -4.13
N LYS A 165 -3.36 -2.44 -3.75
CA LYS A 165 -4.83 -2.49 -3.77
C LYS A 165 -5.42 -1.71 -2.60
N ARG A 166 -4.78 -1.77 -1.42
CA ARG A 166 -5.18 -1.00 -0.23
C ARG A 166 -4.57 0.39 -0.19
N THR A 167 -3.42 0.58 -0.82
CA THR A 167 -2.75 1.88 -0.95
C THR A 167 -2.54 2.23 -2.43
N PRO A 168 -3.62 2.57 -3.15
CA PRO A 168 -3.54 2.88 -4.58
C PRO A 168 -2.58 4.05 -4.87
N PRO A 169 -1.99 4.08 -6.08
CA PRO A 169 -0.92 5.03 -6.43
C PRO A 169 -1.38 6.49 -6.51
N ASP A 170 -2.68 6.75 -6.51
CA ASP A 170 -3.28 8.09 -6.55
C ASP A 170 -3.51 8.72 -5.15
N GLY A 171 -3.05 8.04 -4.10
CA GLY A 171 -2.93 8.57 -2.74
C GLY A 171 -1.55 9.18 -2.44
N GLN A 172 -1.28 9.43 -1.17
CA GLN A 172 -0.06 10.08 -0.70
C GLN A 172 0.56 9.32 0.47
N TRP A 173 1.83 8.97 0.29
CA TRP A 173 2.67 8.41 1.35
C TRP A 173 3.45 9.51 2.04
N LEU A 174 3.55 9.44 3.36
CA LEU A 174 4.45 10.25 4.16
C LEU A 174 5.30 9.38 5.06
N VAL A 175 6.59 9.72 5.16
CA VAL A 175 7.54 9.12 6.09
C VAL A 175 8.17 10.24 6.89
N ALA A 176 8.10 10.15 8.22
CA ALA A 176 8.46 11.24 9.12
C ALA A 176 7.77 12.59 8.77
N GLY A 177 6.53 12.53 8.27
CA GLY A 177 5.78 13.72 7.84
C GLY A 177 6.21 14.33 6.51
N VAL A 178 7.20 13.75 5.83
CA VAL A 178 7.64 14.20 4.50
C VAL A 178 6.96 13.36 3.42
N ALA A 179 6.39 14.02 2.41
CA ALA A 179 5.74 13.35 1.29
C ALA A 179 6.77 12.59 0.43
N ALA A 180 6.48 11.32 0.13
CA ALA A 180 7.30 10.52 -0.76
C ALA A 180 6.98 10.81 -2.23
N THR A 181 7.95 10.62 -3.11
CA THR A 181 7.82 10.79 -4.58
C THR A 181 8.04 9.46 -5.31
N PRO A 182 7.45 9.27 -6.51
CA PRO A 182 7.66 8.05 -7.30
C PRO A 182 9.13 7.84 -7.68
N ALA A 183 9.63 6.62 -7.49
CA ALA A 183 10.98 6.17 -7.86
C ALA A 183 10.96 4.95 -8.80
N GLY A 184 9.77 4.51 -9.25
CA GLY A 184 9.57 3.36 -10.11
C GLY A 184 8.20 2.72 -9.89
N GLU A 185 7.97 1.57 -10.51
CA GLU A 185 6.75 0.79 -10.29
C GLU A 185 6.68 0.31 -8.83
N ASN A 186 5.63 0.71 -8.11
CA ASN A 186 5.44 0.44 -6.68
C ASN A 186 6.62 0.83 -5.79
N ARG A 187 7.49 1.74 -6.25
CA ARG A 187 8.65 2.24 -5.51
C ARG A 187 8.53 3.73 -5.30
N LEU A 188 8.83 4.14 -4.08
CA LEU A 188 8.80 5.52 -3.65
C LEU A 188 10.15 5.88 -3.03
N ARG A 189 10.47 7.16 -3.09
CA ARG A 189 11.63 7.75 -2.42
C ARG A 189 11.21 8.90 -1.53
N VAL A 190 11.96 9.12 -0.46
CA VAL A 190 11.71 10.23 0.46
C VAL A 190 13.03 10.73 1.04
N GLN A 191 13.18 12.04 1.05
CA GLN A 191 14.26 12.73 1.73
C GLN A 191 13.85 12.93 3.18
N LEU A 192 14.52 12.23 4.12
CA LEU A 192 14.17 12.33 5.53
C LEU A 192 14.56 13.71 6.11
N PRO A 193 13.82 14.22 7.11
CA PRO A 193 14.19 15.45 7.81
C PRO A 193 15.59 15.35 8.44
N SER A 194 16.36 16.43 8.39
CA SER A 194 17.70 16.50 8.97
C SER A 194 17.70 16.62 10.50
N ASP A 195 16.57 17.00 11.09
CA ASP A 195 16.34 17.15 12.53
C ASP A 195 15.76 15.88 13.19
N LEU A 196 15.66 14.76 12.44
CA LEU A 196 15.30 13.47 13.03
C LEU A 196 16.29 13.10 14.15
N LEU A 197 15.74 12.76 15.31
CA LEU A 197 16.55 12.35 16.46
C LEU A 197 16.97 10.88 16.32
N PRO A 198 18.25 10.54 16.54
CA PRO A 198 18.68 9.15 16.61
C PRO A 198 17.88 8.34 17.64
N GLY A 199 17.50 7.12 17.29
CA GLY A 199 16.66 6.23 18.10
C GLY A 199 15.18 6.60 18.16
N SER A 200 14.76 7.71 17.54
CA SER A 200 13.33 8.06 17.47
C SER A 200 12.57 7.09 16.56
N PRO A 201 11.31 6.75 16.88
CA PRO A 201 10.51 5.89 16.02
C PRO A 201 10.14 6.63 14.74
N LEU A 202 10.27 5.96 13.60
CA LEU A 202 9.93 6.54 12.29
C LEU A 202 8.43 6.39 12.02
N ARG A 203 7.68 7.49 11.90
CA ARG A 203 6.25 7.43 11.58
C ARG A 203 6.02 7.26 10.08
N VAL A 204 5.06 6.43 9.71
CA VAL A 204 4.67 6.12 8.33
C VAL A 204 3.17 6.31 8.20
N THR A 205 2.76 7.13 7.24
CA THR A 205 1.35 7.45 7.02
C THR A 205 1.01 7.29 5.54
N TYR A 206 -0.19 6.80 5.25
CA TYR A 206 -0.76 6.83 3.92
C TYR A 206 -2.16 7.43 3.96
N PHE A 207 -2.38 8.39 3.07
CA PHE A 207 -3.69 8.96 2.77
C PHE A 207 -4.13 8.49 1.38
N ASP A 208 -5.38 8.10 1.24
CA ASP A 208 -5.93 7.77 -0.08
C ASP A 208 -6.18 9.03 -0.93
N ALA A 209 -6.65 8.79 -2.15
CA ALA A 209 -7.08 9.80 -3.11
C ALA A 209 -8.06 10.87 -2.59
N TRP A 210 -8.79 10.59 -1.50
CA TRP A 210 -9.77 11.49 -0.89
C TRP A 210 -9.26 12.13 0.41
N GLY A 211 -7.98 11.93 0.74
CA GLY A 211 -7.39 12.41 1.99
C GLY A 211 -7.83 11.61 3.21
N GLU A 212 -8.33 10.39 3.05
CA GLU A 212 -8.64 9.51 4.17
C GLU A 212 -7.38 8.76 4.61
N ARG A 213 -7.14 8.73 5.92
CA ARG A 213 -5.95 8.09 6.49
C ARG A 213 -6.17 6.57 6.61
N ILE A 214 -5.54 5.81 5.73
CA ILE A 214 -5.64 4.34 5.70
C ILE A 214 -4.59 3.70 6.62
N LEU A 215 -3.39 4.29 6.67
CA LEU A 215 -2.29 3.82 7.50
C LEU A 215 -1.78 4.99 8.35
N ASP A 216 -1.62 4.75 9.64
CA ASP A 216 -0.94 5.64 10.56
C ASP A 216 -0.21 4.83 11.62
N ALA A 217 1.05 4.52 11.33
CA ALA A 217 1.80 3.57 12.10
C ALA A 217 3.20 4.08 12.43
N LEU A 218 3.78 3.51 13.47
CA LEU A 218 5.22 3.55 13.65
C LEU A 218 5.84 2.44 12.78
N ALA A 219 7.01 2.71 12.22
CA ALA A 219 7.80 1.73 11.52
C ALA A 219 8.04 0.51 12.44
N PRO A 220 8.29 -0.68 11.85
CA PRO A 220 8.64 -1.86 12.61
C PRO A 220 9.80 -1.60 13.58
N ARG A 221 9.85 -2.34 14.70
CA ARG A 221 10.81 -2.08 15.81
C ARG A 221 12.27 -2.20 15.38
N ASP A 222 12.52 -2.91 14.29
CA ASP A 222 13.82 -3.09 13.68
C ASP A 222 14.26 -1.93 12.79
N VAL A 223 13.38 -0.96 12.52
CA VAL A 223 13.75 0.28 11.86
C VAL A 223 14.35 1.25 12.87
N VAL A 224 15.65 1.49 12.75
CA VAL A 224 16.44 2.34 13.64
C VAL A 224 16.90 3.60 12.91
N VAL A 225 16.65 4.76 13.52
CA VAL A 225 17.25 6.04 13.11
C VAL A 225 18.65 6.17 13.72
N THR A 226 19.69 6.14 12.91
CA THR A 226 21.08 6.28 13.36
C THR A 226 21.54 7.74 13.40
N PRO A 227 22.66 8.06 14.06
CA PRO A 227 23.29 9.37 13.94
C PRO A 227 23.58 9.74 12.47
N PRO A 228 23.68 11.05 12.14
CA PRO A 228 24.02 11.50 10.80
C PRO A 228 25.33 10.86 10.31
N THR A 229 25.33 10.37 9.07
CA THR A 229 26.50 9.74 8.49
C THR A 229 27.60 10.78 8.24
N ASN A 230 28.85 10.44 8.57
CA ASN A 230 29.99 11.31 8.26
C ASN A 230 30.12 11.49 6.72
N PRO A 231 30.17 12.73 6.19
CA PRO A 231 30.32 13.00 4.77
C PRO A 231 31.49 12.26 4.10
N ALA A 232 32.59 12.05 4.82
CA ALA A 232 33.77 11.37 4.30
C ALA A 232 33.54 9.87 3.96
N GLN A 233 32.52 9.23 4.55
CA GLN A 233 32.17 7.84 4.27
C GLN A 233 31.14 7.69 3.13
N GLN A 234 30.64 8.79 2.56
CA GLN A 234 29.44 8.76 1.71
C GLN A 234 29.64 8.23 0.29
N ASN A 235 30.86 8.12 -0.22
CA ASN A 235 31.06 7.96 -1.67
C ASN A 235 31.57 6.59 -2.12
N THR A 236 32.02 5.72 -1.22
CA THR A 236 32.56 4.41 -1.60
C THR A 236 31.61 3.30 -1.17
N PRO A 237 30.96 2.60 -2.11
CA PRO A 237 30.04 1.53 -1.77
C PRO A 237 30.79 0.35 -1.14
N ARG A 238 30.20 -0.25 -0.10
CA ARG A 238 30.78 -1.37 0.65
C ARG A 238 29.70 -2.31 1.14
N ILE A 239 30.00 -3.61 1.15
CA ILE A 239 29.18 -4.61 1.84
C ILE A 239 29.93 -5.02 3.10
N THR A 240 29.32 -4.82 4.27
CA THR A 240 29.92 -5.16 5.56
C THR A 240 29.29 -6.39 6.19
N GLY A 241 28.09 -6.77 5.76
CA GLY A 241 27.39 -7.96 6.25
C GLY A 241 26.08 -8.20 5.53
N CYS A 242 25.46 -9.32 5.87
CA CYS A 242 24.14 -9.70 5.38
C CYS A 242 23.46 -10.56 6.45
N ALA A 243 22.15 -10.51 6.52
CA ALA A 243 21.39 -11.51 7.28
C ALA A 243 21.79 -12.92 6.78
N GLN A 244 22.10 -13.81 7.72
CA GLN A 244 22.66 -15.13 7.42
C GLN A 244 21.64 -16.05 6.73
N TYR A 245 20.35 -15.81 6.97
CA TYR A 245 19.25 -16.66 6.54
C TYR A 245 18.14 -15.80 5.94
N GLY A 246 17.48 -16.29 4.90
CA GLY A 246 16.23 -15.69 4.43
C GLY A 246 15.40 -16.66 3.59
N PHE A 247 14.08 -16.54 3.65
CA PHE A 247 13.19 -17.37 2.85
C PHE A 247 13.09 -16.89 1.41
N ARG A 248 12.98 -17.84 0.49
CA ARG A 248 12.67 -17.55 -0.92
C ARG A 248 11.40 -16.72 -1.03
N GLY A 249 11.42 -15.75 -1.94
CA GLY A 249 10.33 -14.79 -2.18
C GLY A 249 10.30 -13.62 -1.18
N GLN A 250 11.01 -13.70 -0.06
CA GLN A 250 11.02 -12.65 0.96
C GLN A 250 12.21 -11.69 0.80
N GLY A 251 12.20 -10.62 1.59
CA GLY A 251 13.31 -9.67 1.69
C GLY A 251 14.43 -10.19 2.59
N LEU A 252 15.67 -9.86 2.24
CA LEU A 252 16.87 -10.12 3.03
C LEU A 252 17.65 -8.83 3.21
N CYS A 253 18.11 -8.57 4.43
CA CYS A 253 18.90 -7.39 4.76
C CYS A 253 20.37 -7.56 4.36
N VAL A 254 20.91 -6.56 3.66
CA VAL A 254 22.34 -6.41 3.35
C VAL A 254 22.83 -5.11 3.98
N CYS A 255 23.84 -5.21 4.85
CA CYS A 255 24.41 -4.10 5.59
C CYS A 255 25.68 -3.59 4.92
N GLY A 256 25.92 -2.29 4.98
CA GLY A 256 27.08 -1.69 4.32
C GLY A 256 27.00 -0.18 4.21
N ASN A 257 27.62 0.33 3.15
CA ASN A 257 27.48 1.71 2.71
C ASN A 257 27.05 1.69 1.25
N PHE A 258 25.91 2.30 0.96
CA PHE A 258 25.22 2.23 -0.32
C PHE A 258 24.83 3.64 -0.80
N PRO A 259 25.80 4.39 -1.36
CA PRO A 259 25.51 5.60 -2.13
C PRO A 259 24.39 5.34 -3.14
N GLU A 260 23.57 6.35 -3.45
CA GLU A 260 22.40 6.18 -4.33
C GLU A 260 22.74 5.48 -5.65
N SER A 261 23.86 5.88 -6.28
CA SER A 261 24.35 5.32 -7.54
C SER A 261 24.74 3.85 -7.48
N SER A 262 25.01 3.29 -6.29
CA SER A 262 25.44 1.89 -6.14
C SER A 262 24.30 0.94 -5.78
N ARG A 263 23.13 1.45 -5.36
CA ARG A 263 22.04 0.62 -4.81
C ARG A 263 21.53 -0.46 -5.77
N ALA A 264 21.51 -0.16 -7.07
CA ALA A 264 21.12 -1.11 -8.12
C ALA A 264 22.23 -2.09 -8.53
N GLY A 265 23.43 -1.98 -7.93
CA GLY A 265 24.60 -2.79 -8.27
C GLY A 265 24.74 -4.10 -7.50
N LEU A 266 23.82 -4.44 -6.62
CA LEU A 266 23.86 -5.71 -5.88
C LEU A 266 23.46 -6.90 -6.77
N THR A 267 24.11 -8.03 -6.52
CA THR A 267 23.86 -9.30 -7.21
C THR A 267 23.72 -10.45 -6.21
N ILE A 268 22.92 -11.45 -6.55
CA ILE A 268 22.85 -12.76 -5.88
C ILE A 268 23.39 -13.79 -6.87
N ASP A 269 24.48 -14.46 -6.54
CA ASP A 269 25.20 -15.41 -7.42
C ASP A 269 25.50 -14.85 -8.82
N GLY A 270 25.83 -13.56 -8.89
CA GLY A 270 26.15 -12.85 -10.14
C GLY A 270 24.94 -12.35 -10.93
N GLN A 271 23.71 -12.67 -10.53
CA GLN A 271 22.50 -12.10 -11.13
C GLN A 271 22.06 -10.84 -10.39
N THR A 272 21.62 -9.81 -11.09
CA THR A 272 21.15 -8.55 -10.47
C THR A 272 20.05 -8.83 -9.45
N ALA A 273 20.25 -8.35 -8.22
CA ALA A 273 19.30 -8.49 -7.14
C ALA A 273 18.14 -7.50 -7.30
N SER A 274 16.92 -7.93 -6.96
CA SER A 274 15.76 -7.04 -6.93
C SER A 274 15.74 -6.28 -5.59
N VAL A 275 15.91 -4.95 -5.65
CA VAL A 275 15.89 -4.09 -4.45
C VAL A 275 14.44 -3.78 -4.05
N LEU A 276 14.10 -4.09 -2.80
CA LEU A 276 12.81 -3.80 -2.19
C LEU A 276 12.80 -2.44 -1.51
N SER A 277 13.88 -2.14 -0.79
CA SER A 277 14.03 -0.87 -0.09
C SER A 277 15.51 -0.60 0.13
N ALA A 278 15.91 0.65 0.20
CA ALA A 278 17.30 1.03 0.37
C ALA A 278 17.43 2.30 1.20
N SER A 279 18.46 2.32 2.03
CA SER A 279 19.02 3.53 2.62
C SER A 279 20.51 3.60 2.27
N GLN A 280 21.24 4.52 2.90
CA GLN A 280 22.69 4.50 2.83
C GLN A 280 23.30 3.27 3.53
N HIS A 281 22.67 2.73 4.57
CA HIS A 281 23.31 1.72 5.44
C HIS A 281 22.82 0.29 5.19
N VAL A 282 21.59 0.17 4.68
CA VAL A 282 20.94 -1.12 4.49
C VAL A 282 20.22 -1.14 3.15
N ILE A 283 20.33 -2.27 2.45
CA ILE A 283 19.47 -2.61 1.33
C ILE A 283 18.71 -3.89 1.67
N HIS A 284 17.40 -3.87 1.49
CA HIS A 284 16.60 -5.09 1.44
C HIS A 284 16.52 -5.57 0.00
N VAL A 285 17.04 -6.76 -0.26
CA VAL A 285 16.94 -7.43 -1.56
C VAL A 285 15.91 -8.57 -1.50
N ARG A 286 15.18 -8.81 -2.58
CA ARG A 286 14.30 -9.98 -2.69
C ARG A 286 15.13 -11.21 -3.00
N ILE A 287 14.98 -12.26 -2.20
CA ILE A 287 15.47 -13.59 -2.55
C ILE A 287 14.56 -14.15 -3.64
N PRO A 288 15.07 -14.48 -4.85
CA PRO A 288 14.24 -15.00 -5.92
C PRO A 288 13.50 -16.28 -5.50
N GLU A 289 12.22 -16.38 -5.87
CA GLU A 289 11.47 -17.61 -5.63
C GLU A 289 12.08 -18.82 -6.33
N SER A 290 12.88 -18.65 -7.38
CA SER A 290 13.54 -19.74 -8.11
C SER A 290 14.90 -20.14 -7.54
N LEU A 291 15.44 -19.41 -6.56
CA LEU A 291 16.76 -19.70 -5.99
C LEU A 291 16.76 -21.08 -5.31
N ALA A 292 17.82 -21.87 -5.48
CA ALA A 292 17.93 -23.16 -4.78
C ALA A 292 17.96 -22.95 -3.25
N PRO A 293 17.48 -23.89 -2.42
CA PRO A 293 17.74 -23.83 -0.99
C PRO A 293 19.22 -24.11 -0.69
N GLY A 294 19.80 -23.44 0.29
CA GLY A 294 21.21 -23.62 0.69
C GLY A 294 22.06 -22.35 0.61
N PRO A 295 23.40 -22.46 0.52
CA PRO A 295 24.31 -21.31 0.57
C PRO A 295 24.39 -20.54 -0.76
N HIS A 296 24.42 -19.22 -0.66
CA HIS A 296 24.54 -18.27 -1.78
C HIS A 296 25.43 -17.08 -1.41
N VAL A 297 25.83 -16.32 -2.43
CA VAL A 297 26.67 -15.13 -2.25
C VAL A 297 25.95 -13.89 -2.77
N ILE A 298 25.89 -12.87 -1.92
CA ILE A 298 25.55 -11.51 -2.32
C ILE A 298 26.84 -10.75 -2.59
N ALA A 299 26.94 -10.10 -3.75
CA ALA A 299 28.12 -9.36 -4.15
C ALA A 299 27.75 -8.02 -4.81
N GLY A 300 28.62 -7.03 -4.68
CA GLY A 300 28.52 -5.78 -5.41
C GLY A 300 29.17 -5.85 -6.79
N HIS A 301 28.52 -5.29 -7.80
CA HIS A 301 29.07 -5.23 -9.16
C HIS A 301 30.11 -4.11 -9.29
N PRO A 302 31.30 -4.35 -9.89
CA PRO A 302 32.36 -3.32 -9.99
C PRO A 302 31.93 -2.05 -10.74
N ALA A 303 31.07 -2.16 -11.75
CA ALA A 303 30.54 -1.00 -12.47
C ALA A 303 29.72 -0.04 -11.59
N ALA A 304 29.23 -0.50 -10.44
CA ALA A 304 28.53 0.30 -9.44
C ALA A 304 29.48 0.84 -8.34
N GLY A 305 30.79 0.65 -8.49
CA GLY A 305 31.84 1.16 -7.58
C GLY A 305 32.29 0.19 -6.49
N PHE A 306 31.71 -1.01 -6.39
CA PHE A 306 32.09 -2.01 -5.41
C PHE A 306 33.46 -2.63 -5.74
N SER A 307 34.20 -3.02 -4.70
CA SER A 307 35.42 -3.82 -4.83
C SER A 307 35.09 -5.30 -5.02
N GLY A 308 36.07 -6.10 -5.48
CA GLY A 308 35.89 -7.55 -5.64
C GLY A 308 35.63 -8.29 -4.32
N ASP A 309 36.06 -7.70 -3.19
CA ASP A 309 35.92 -8.23 -1.84
C ASP A 309 34.58 -7.86 -1.18
N ASP A 310 33.80 -6.96 -1.79
CA ASP A 310 32.47 -6.57 -1.30
C ASP A 310 31.46 -7.69 -1.55
N ARG A 311 31.47 -8.68 -0.66
CA ARG A 311 30.65 -9.88 -0.70
C ARG A 311 30.20 -10.29 0.69
N ALA A 312 29.01 -10.88 0.77
CA ALA A 312 28.48 -11.51 1.97
C ALA A 312 27.85 -12.86 1.63
N SER A 313 27.94 -13.82 2.55
CA SER A 313 27.27 -15.11 2.40
C SER A 313 25.89 -15.07 3.04
N MET A 314 24.94 -15.76 2.41
CA MET A 314 23.60 -15.97 2.94
C MET A 314 23.16 -17.42 2.68
N ARG A 315 22.09 -17.86 3.36
CA ARG A 315 21.43 -19.13 3.07
C ARG A 315 19.97 -18.92 2.72
N ALA A 316 19.58 -19.40 1.55
CA ALA A 316 18.20 -19.40 1.09
C ALA A 316 17.46 -20.56 1.74
N LEU A 317 16.30 -20.25 2.32
CA LEU A 317 15.49 -21.21 3.06
C LEU A 317 14.15 -21.47 2.35
N VAL A 318 13.63 -22.67 2.54
CA VAL A 318 12.24 -23.04 2.20
C VAL A 318 11.58 -23.59 3.45
N LEU A 319 10.49 -22.97 3.89
CA LEU A 319 9.59 -23.55 4.88
C LEU A 319 8.57 -24.45 4.18
N GLN A 320 8.60 -25.75 4.47
CA GLN A 320 7.57 -26.69 4.06
C GLN A 320 6.59 -26.84 5.22
N ALA A 321 5.39 -26.29 5.05
CA ALA A 321 4.29 -26.43 5.98
C ALA A 321 3.14 -27.20 5.32
N SER A 322 2.60 -28.19 6.02
CA SER A 322 1.40 -28.91 5.56
C SER A 322 0.45 -29.16 6.72
N ILE A 323 -0.85 -29.08 6.43
CA ILE A 323 -1.93 -29.33 7.37
C ILE A 323 -3.16 -29.78 6.59
N ASP A 324 -3.90 -30.78 7.08
CA ASP A 324 -5.15 -31.20 6.44
C ASP A 324 -6.27 -30.21 6.79
N SER A 325 -6.41 -29.17 5.98
CA SER A 325 -7.47 -28.17 6.14
C SER A 325 -8.88 -28.77 6.01
N LYS A 326 -9.05 -29.87 5.28
CA LYS A 326 -10.36 -30.53 5.15
C LYS A 326 -10.77 -31.23 6.44
N ALA A 327 -9.82 -31.85 7.15
CA ALA A 327 -10.07 -32.40 8.48
C ALA A 327 -10.54 -31.32 9.45
N LEU A 328 -9.85 -30.18 9.48
CA LEU A 328 -10.24 -29.06 10.34
C LEU A 328 -11.63 -28.50 10.01
N MET A 329 -11.98 -28.38 8.73
CA MET A 329 -13.33 -27.95 8.31
C MET A 329 -14.44 -28.93 8.69
N ARG A 330 -14.12 -30.22 8.89
CA ARG A 330 -15.05 -31.24 9.43
C ARG A 330 -15.12 -31.23 10.96
N GLY A 331 -14.37 -30.37 11.64
CA GLY A 331 -14.28 -30.37 13.10
C GLY A 331 -13.34 -31.45 13.66
N GLU A 332 -12.53 -32.08 12.81
CA GLU A 332 -11.57 -33.12 13.22
C GLU A 332 -10.22 -32.51 13.60
N SER A 333 -9.52 -33.15 14.52
CA SER A 333 -8.10 -32.86 14.77
C SER A 333 -7.22 -33.37 13.62
N THR A 334 -6.13 -32.67 13.34
CA THR A 334 -5.14 -33.06 12.34
C THR A 334 -3.71 -32.77 12.82
N THR A 335 -2.73 -33.09 11.99
CA THR A 335 -1.32 -32.80 12.23
C THR A 335 -0.86 -31.71 11.27
N MET A 336 -0.30 -30.64 11.84
CA MET A 336 0.54 -29.69 11.13
C MET A 336 1.97 -30.23 11.09
N ARG A 337 2.56 -30.32 9.91
CA ARG A 337 3.97 -30.71 9.72
C ARG A 337 4.77 -29.51 9.25
N LEU A 338 5.87 -29.23 9.93
CA LEU A 338 6.78 -28.13 9.63
C LEU A 338 8.18 -28.69 9.36
N ALA A 339 8.78 -28.32 8.24
CA ALA A 339 10.14 -28.69 7.89
C ALA A 339 10.84 -27.52 7.21
N ILE A 340 12.16 -27.43 7.39
CA ILE A 340 12.97 -26.36 6.80
C ILE A 340 14.07 -26.97 5.93
N ASP A 341 14.21 -26.45 4.72
CA ASP A 341 15.25 -26.84 3.77
C ASP A 341 16.27 -25.69 3.60
N GLY A 342 17.53 -26.05 3.35
CA GLY A 342 18.65 -25.11 3.17
C GLY A 342 19.37 -24.66 4.46
N ALA A 343 18.80 -24.94 5.63
CA ALA A 343 19.40 -24.61 6.92
C ALA A 343 20.71 -25.40 7.17
N ALA A 344 21.65 -24.80 7.90
CA ALA A 344 22.92 -25.45 8.29
C ALA A 344 22.84 -26.11 9.67
N GLU A 345 22.01 -25.53 10.53
CA GLU A 345 21.85 -25.82 11.94
C GLU A 345 20.35 -25.70 12.28
N PRO A 346 19.91 -26.24 13.43
CA PRO A 346 18.52 -26.07 13.85
C PRO A 346 18.14 -24.60 13.96
N LEU A 347 16.91 -24.26 13.54
CA LEU A 347 16.39 -22.89 13.58
C LEU A 347 15.12 -22.82 14.40
N VAL A 348 14.95 -21.74 15.16
CA VAL A 348 13.73 -21.48 15.93
C VAL A 348 12.73 -20.73 15.07
N LEU A 349 11.57 -21.35 14.84
CA LEU A 349 10.43 -20.78 14.14
C LEU A 349 9.38 -20.33 15.16
N ALA A 350 9.07 -19.04 15.19
CA ALA A 350 7.91 -18.50 15.88
C ALA A 350 6.64 -18.85 15.09
N VAL A 351 5.69 -19.50 15.74
CA VAL A 351 4.40 -19.93 15.17
C VAL A 351 3.27 -19.26 15.95
N THR A 352 2.43 -18.49 15.24
CA THR A 352 1.32 -17.74 15.84
C THR A 352 -0.02 -18.13 15.24
N ASN A 353 -0.93 -18.68 16.06
CA ASN A 353 -2.33 -18.91 15.69
C ASN A 353 -3.12 -17.60 15.80
N ARG A 354 -3.49 -17.02 14.66
CA ARG A 354 -4.30 -15.78 14.59
C ARG A 354 -5.80 -16.03 14.74
N THR A 355 -6.23 -17.29 14.71
CA THR A 355 -7.64 -17.68 14.72
C THR A 355 -7.94 -18.69 15.84
N PRO A 356 -7.71 -18.35 17.12
CA PRO A 356 -7.88 -19.26 18.25
C PRO A 356 -9.32 -19.74 18.47
N GLY A 357 -10.31 -19.02 17.94
CA GLY A 357 -11.70 -19.46 17.96
C GLY A 357 -12.01 -20.57 16.94
N ILE A 358 -11.22 -20.69 15.88
CA ILE A 358 -11.42 -21.67 14.79
C ILE A 358 -10.60 -22.93 15.04
N ILE A 359 -9.33 -22.77 15.44
CA ILE A 359 -8.42 -23.88 15.73
C ILE A 359 -7.68 -23.62 17.05
N SER A 360 -7.22 -24.69 17.70
CA SER A 360 -6.24 -24.61 18.79
C SER A 360 -5.04 -25.50 18.53
N ILE A 361 -3.86 -25.01 18.90
CA ILE A 361 -2.60 -25.76 18.84
C ILE A 361 -2.14 -25.98 20.29
N PRO A 362 -1.86 -27.23 20.73
CA PRO A 362 -1.28 -27.48 22.04
C PRO A 362 0.02 -26.66 22.21
N GLY A 363 0.18 -26.02 23.37
CA GLY A 363 1.26 -25.04 23.61
C GLY A 363 0.80 -23.58 23.52
N GLY A 364 -0.41 -23.33 23.00
CA GLY A 364 -1.01 -21.99 22.97
C GLY A 364 -0.94 -21.32 21.61
N ASN A 365 -1.31 -20.04 21.58
CA ASN A 365 -1.45 -19.27 20.34
C ASN A 365 -0.13 -18.70 19.82
N TYR A 366 0.93 -18.71 20.63
CA TYR A 366 2.27 -18.34 20.25
C TYR A 366 3.21 -19.43 20.77
N GLN A 367 4.07 -19.93 19.90
CA GLN A 367 5.02 -20.98 20.22
C GLN A 367 6.32 -20.74 19.48
N GLU A 368 7.44 -21.11 20.10
CA GLU A 368 8.72 -21.20 19.43
C GLU A 368 9.03 -22.68 19.20
N ILE A 369 9.26 -23.04 17.95
CA ILE A 369 9.47 -24.42 17.52
C ILE A 369 10.86 -24.52 16.90
N GLU A 370 11.75 -25.27 17.53
CA GLU A 370 13.03 -25.64 16.94
C GLU A 370 12.80 -26.64 15.80
N LEU A 371 13.25 -26.28 14.60
CA LEU A 371 13.20 -27.11 13.39
C LEU A 371 14.60 -27.63 13.09
N PRO A 372 14.78 -28.96 12.91
CA PRO A 372 16.06 -29.52 12.52
C PRO A 372 16.41 -29.11 11.06
N PRO A 373 17.71 -29.06 10.70
CA PRO A 373 18.17 -28.75 9.34
C PRO A 373 18.04 -29.96 8.40
N ASP A 374 16.98 -30.76 8.55
CA ASP A 374 16.70 -31.93 7.72
C ASP A 374 15.22 -31.94 7.36
N VAL A 375 14.92 -31.61 6.11
CA VAL A 375 13.56 -31.55 5.59
C VAL A 375 12.82 -32.90 5.68
N ASN A 376 13.56 -34.01 5.75
CA ASN A 376 13.00 -35.36 5.90
C ASN A 376 12.64 -35.72 7.34
N ARG A 377 12.94 -34.83 8.29
CA ARG A 377 12.58 -34.95 9.71
C ARG A 377 11.67 -33.78 10.12
N PRO A 378 10.44 -33.72 9.58
CA PRO A 378 9.52 -32.67 9.94
C PRO A 378 9.19 -32.70 11.44
N VAL A 379 8.89 -31.54 11.98
CA VAL A 379 8.31 -31.38 13.30
C VAL A 379 6.80 -31.39 13.19
N ASP A 380 6.19 -32.39 13.83
CA ASP A 380 4.74 -32.56 13.86
C ASP A 380 4.14 -31.84 15.08
N ARG A 381 3.02 -31.16 14.85
CA ARG A 381 2.19 -30.52 15.88
C ARG A 381 0.74 -30.91 15.65
N ARG A 382 0.07 -31.37 16.69
CA ARG A 382 -1.37 -31.58 16.65
C ARG A 382 -2.08 -30.22 16.52
N VAL A 383 -3.14 -30.17 15.74
CA VAL A 383 -4.03 -29.01 15.61
C VAL A 383 -5.46 -29.51 15.76
N ASP A 384 -6.21 -28.93 16.68
CA ASP A 384 -7.59 -29.30 16.97
C ASP A 384 -8.54 -28.24 16.41
N ALA A 385 -9.59 -28.67 15.71
CA ALA A 385 -10.66 -27.78 15.31
C ALA A 385 -11.53 -27.39 16.51
N ARG A 386 -11.93 -26.13 16.58
CA ARG A 386 -12.83 -25.57 17.60
C ARG A 386 -14.18 -25.17 17.01
N SER A 387 -14.16 -24.58 15.82
CA SER A 387 -15.34 -24.28 15.04
C SER A 387 -15.02 -24.34 13.54
N PRO A 388 -16.02 -24.54 12.68
CA PRO A 388 -15.83 -24.42 11.23
C PRO A 388 -15.39 -23.00 10.85
N GLY A 389 -14.44 -22.88 9.92
CA GLY A 389 -14.01 -21.58 9.40
C GLY A 389 -12.62 -21.59 8.79
N ASN A 390 -12.29 -20.51 8.08
CA ASN A 390 -10.93 -20.27 7.63
C ASN A 390 -10.04 -19.98 8.83
N PHE A 391 -8.81 -20.50 8.83
CA PHE A 391 -7.84 -20.27 9.87
C PHE A 391 -6.57 -19.62 9.30
N THR A 392 -5.78 -19.00 10.17
CA THR A 392 -4.52 -18.37 9.82
C THR A 392 -3.48 -18.67 10.89
N ILE A 393 -2.35 -19.22 10.44
CA ILE A 393 -1.17 -19.46 11.26
C ILE A 393 -0.02 -18.69 10.61
N ASP A 394 0.55 -17.75 11.35
CA ASP A 394 1.72 -17.01 10.91
C ASP A 394 2.98 -17.73 11.37
N THR A 395 4.02 -17.69 10.55
CA THR A 395 5.33 -18.27 10.86
C THR A 395 6.42 -17.25 10.57
N ASP A 396 7.35 -17.08 11.51
CA ASP A 396 8.48 -16.16 11.39
C ASP A 396 9.75 -16.79 11.99
N LEU A 397 10.92 -16.42 11.49
CA LEU A 397 12.19 -16.82 12.11
C LEU A 397 12.52 -15.84 13.23
N THR A 398 12.90 -16.38 14.39
CA THR A 398 13.38 -15.56 15.50
C THR A 398 14.85 -15.19 15.26
N LEU A 399 15.11 -14.38 14.23
CA LEU A 399 16.45 -13.93 13.85
C LEU A 399 16.54 -12.41 13.86
N PRO A 400 17.74 -11.84 14.08
CA PRO A 400 17.97 -10.43 13.86
C PRO A 400 17.56 -10.06 12.42
N PRO A 401 16.76 -9.00 12.23
CA PRO A 401 16.32 -8.53 10.92
C PRO A 401 17.51 -8.01 10.09
N CYS A 402 18.45 -7.40 10.81
CA CYS A 402 19.84 -7.09 10.51
C CYS A 402 20.56 -7.07 11.89
#